data_AF-W1JA02-F1
#
_entry.id   AF-W1JA02-F1
#
_cell.length_a   1.000
_cell.length_b   1.000
_cell.length_c   1.000
_cell.angle_alpha   90.00
_cell.angle_beta   90.00
_cell.angle_gamma   90.00
#
_symmetry.space_group_name_H-M   'P 1'
#
loop_
_entity.id
_entity.type
_entity.pdbx_description
1 polymer ?
#
loop_
_entity_poly.entity_id
_entity_poly.type
_entity_poly.pdbx_seq_one_letter_code
_entity_poly.pdbx_strand_id
1 'polypeptide(L)'
;MTHNASLSNKYYPYLHYESQFHQSTPKSPNKSDLDHSFSTKERYAETIEDGVTSRGNYMLVNITSKQMEITPAIRSHVEDRLNKLNKWQVNLINPHIVLSKEPQGFLVDATIGTPNGTLVASAKHEDMYTAINELLTKLERQLNKVQHKGEARRADHSVKESNLNLEI
;
A
#
# COMPACT_ATOMS: atom_id res chain seq x y z
N MET A 1 58.57 -25.39 -46.37
CA MET A 1 58.16 -24.61 -45.18
C MET A 1 56.66 -24.81 -44.98
N THR A 2 56.31 -25.41 -43.83
CA THR A 2 55.01 -25.43 -43.12
C THR A 2 53.70 -25.58 -43.91
N HIS A 3 53.19 -26.82 -43.91
CA HIS A 3 51.80 -27.18 -44.22
C HIS A 3 50.92 -27.01 -42.97
N ASN A 4 49.72 -26.45 -43.14
CA ASN A 4 48.71 -26.32 -42.09
C ASN A 4 47.66 -27.42 -42.32
N ALA A 5 47.54 -28.37 -41.38
CA ALA A 5 46.72 -29.57 -41.52
C ALA A 5 45.42 -29.49 -40.72
N SER A 6 44.33 -29.75 -41.42
CA SER A 6 42.99 -30.04 -40.92
C SER A 6 42.98 -31.25 -39.97
N LEU A 7 42.26 -31.16 -38.85
CA LEU A 7 41.88 -32.35 -38.08
C LEU A 7 40.41 -32.29 -37.67
N SER A 8 39.68 -33.25 -38.25
CA SER A 8 38.31 -33.62 -37.92
C SER A 8 38.25 -34.25 -36.54
N ASN A 9 37.27 -33.89 -35.71
CA ASN A 9 37.02 -34.58 -34.46
C ASN A 9 35.77 -35.48 -34.59
N LYS A 10 35.99 -36.78 -34.39
CA LYS A 10 34.98 -37.85 -34.42
C LYS A 10 34.23 -37.93 -33.07
N TYR A 11 33.11 -38.64 -33.13
CA TYR A 11 31.95 -38.63 -32.22
C TYR A 11 31.92 -39.82 -31.23
N TYR A 12 31.36 -39.60 -30.04
CA TYR A 12 30.70 -40.50 -29.03
C TYR A 12 31.47 -41.68 -28.38
N PRO A 13 31.04 -42.25 -27.22
CA PRO A 13 29.70 -42.21 -26.57
C PRO A 13 29.66 -42.05 -25.02
N TYR A 14 28.47 -41.83 -24.42
CA TYR A 14 27.98 -42.54 -23.21
C TYR A 14 26.50 -42.19 -22.96
N LEU A 15 25.65 -43.22 -23.04
CA LEU A 15 24.24 -43.23 -22.65
C LEU A 15 24.13 -43.32 -21.13
N HIS A 16 23.31 -42.49 -20.47
CA HIS A 16 22.64 -42.79 -19.20
C HIS A 16 21.31 -41.99 -19.12
N TYR A 17 20.34 -42.55 -18.40
CA TYR A 17 18.88 -42.47 -18.56
C TYR A 17 18.13 -41.15 -18.21
N GLU A 18 16.92 -41.09 -18.76
CA GLU A 18 15.78 -40.15 -18.74
C GLU A 18 15.54 -39.20 -17.53
N SER A 19 15.15 -37.97 -17.88
CA SER A 19 13.90 -37.33 -17.40
C SER A 19 13.52 -36.19 -18.34
N GLN A 20 12.57 -36.43 -19.24
CA GLN A 20 12.02 -35.40 -20.12
C GLN A 20 10.96 -34.57 -19.36
N PHE A 21 11.38 -33.46 -18.76
CA PHE A 21 10.47 -32.33 -18.53
C PHE A 21 10.62 -31.38 -19.72
N HIS A 22 9.82 -31.60 -20.77
CA HIS A 22 9.64 -30.59 -21.80
C HIS A 22 8.92 -29.40 -21.17
N GLN A 23 9.60 -28.25 -21.13
CA GLN A 23 8.97 -26.95 -20.91
C GLN A 23 8.13 -26.61 -22.14
N SER A 24 6.84 -26.90 -22.07
CA SER A 24 5.86 -26.34 -22.99
C SER A 24 5.85 -24.82 -22.82
N THR A 25 6.35 -24.10 -23.83
CA THR A 25 6.11 -22.65 -23.89
C THR A 25 4.60 -22.41 -24.04
N PRO A 26 4.00 -21.49 -23.28
CA PRO A 26 2.57 -21.23 -23.40
C PRO A 26 2.28 -20.63 -24.79
N LYS A 27 1.41 -21.30 -25.56
CA LYS A 27 0.85 -20.78 -26.81
C LYS A 27 0.15 -19.45 -26.55
N SER A 28 0.38 -18.48 -27.44
CA SER A 28 -0.40 -17.24 -27.49
C SER A 28 -1.88 -17.57 -27.74
N PRO A 29 -2.85 -17.00 -26.99
CA PRO A 29 -4.24 -17.40 -27.06
C PRO A 29 -4.89 -16.96 -28.38
N ASN A 30 -5.83 -17.76 -28.89
CA ASN A 30 -6.56 -17.48 -30.12
C ASN A 30 -7.59 -16.38 -29.88
N LYS A 31 -7.89 -15.59 -30.93
CA LYS A 31 -8.82 -14.44 -30.86
C LYS A 31 -10.27 -14.78 -30.45
N SER A 32 -10.65 -16.07 -30.45
CA SER A 32 -11.95 -16.55 -29.97
C SER A 32 -11.99 -16.84 -28.46
N ASP A 33 -10.84 -16.83 -27.77
CA ASP A 33 -10.73 -17.15 -26.34
C ASP A 33 -10.78 -15.88 -25.45
N LEU A 34 -10.98 -14.71 -26.06
CA LEU A 34 -10.84 -13.39 -25.44
C LEU A 34 -12.12 -12.82 -24.82
N ASP A 35 -13.23 -13.56 -24.77
CA ASP A 35 -14.50 -13.00 -24.25
C ASP A 35 -14.72 -13.24 -22.75
N HIS A 36 -14.01 -14.14 -22.07
CA HIS A 36 -14.33 -14.51 -20.67
C HIS A 36 -13.17 -14.45 -19.66
N SER A 37 -12.15 -13.61 -19.88
CA SER A 37 -11.13 -13.33 -18.84
C SER A 37 -10.91 -11.83 -18.60
N PHE A 38 -11.97 -11.15 -18.16
CA PHE A 38 -11.81 -9.89 -17.45
C PHE A 38 -11.26 -10.14 -16.03
N SER A 39 -10.07 -9.57 -15.78
CA SER A 39 -9.62 -8.96 -14.51
C SER A 39 -9.81 -9.72 -13.18
N THR A 40 -8.77 -10.42 -12.74
CA THR A 40 -8.63 -10.82 -11.31
C THR A 40 -8.04 -9.68 -10.44
N LYS A 41 -8.11 -8.41 -10.88
CA LYS A 41 -7.65 -7.26 -10.08
C LYS A 41 -8.75 -6.44 -9.41
N GLU A 42 -10.03 -6.86 -9.49
CA GLU A 42 -11.15 -6.11 -8.89
C GLU A 42 -12.10 -6.94 -8.00
N ARG A 43 -11.63 -8.05 -7.41
CA ARG A 43 -12.47 -8.90 -6.53
C ARG A 43 -12.67 -8.37 -5.09
N TYR A 44 -12.92 -7.08 -4.90
CA TYR A 44 -13.39 -6.55 -3.61
C TYR A 44 -14.53 -5.53 -3.73
N ALA A 45 -15.19 -5.43 -4.88
CA ALA A 45 -16.46 -4.72 -4.98
C ALA A 45 -17.41 -5.52 -5.87
N GLU A 46 -18.34 -6.25 -5.25
CA GLU A 46 -19.70 -6.51 -5.75
C GLU A 46 -20.39 -7.58 -4.89
N THR A 47 -21.03 -7.14 -3.80
CA THR A 47 -22.27 -7.79 -3.37
C THR A 47 -23.40 -7.02 -4.05
N ILE A 48 -23.94 -7.60 -5.12
CA ILE A 48 -25.08 -7.06 -5.85
C ILE A 48 -26.33 -7.48 -5.07
N GLU A 49 -26.80 -6.60 -4.18
CA GLU A 49 -28.19 -6.58 -3.74
C GLU A 49 -28.79 -5.26 -4.23
N ASP A 50 -29.75 -5.38 -5.14
CA ASP A 50 -30.72 -4.35 -5.49
C ASP A 50 -30.19 -2.98 -5.94
N GLY A 51 -29.77 -2.88 -7.21
CA GLY A 51 -30.13 -1.79 -8.13
C GLY A 51 -29.88 -0.32 -7.75
N VAL A 52 -29.22 -0.02 -6.63
CA VAL A 52 -28.91 1.33 -6.17
C VAL A 52 -27.43 1.33 -5.84
N THR A 53 -26.59 1.73 -6.80
CA THR A 53 -25.20 2.12 -6.51
C THR A 53 -25.25 3.40 -5.69
N SER A 54 -25.50 3.27 -4.39
CA SER A 54 -25.21 4.32 -3.44
C SER A 54 -23.69 4.44 -3.46
N ARG A 55 -23.17 5.39 -4.26
CA ARG A 55 -21.75 5.75 -4.29
C ARG A 55 -21.40 6.38 -2.94
N GLY A 56 -21.36 5.56 -1.89
CA GLY A 56 -20.63 5.91 -0.69
C GLY A 56 -19.19 6.15 -1.12
N ASN A 57 -18.62 7.29 -0.75
CA ASN A 57 -17.20 7.54 -0.92
C ASN A 57 -16.44 6.48 -0.11
N TYR A 58 -16.10 5.36 -0.75
CA TYR A 58 -15.31 4.31 -0.13
C TYR A 58 -13.85 4.72 -0.19
N MET A 59 -13.23 4.84 0.98
CA MET A 59 -11.80 5.14 1.05
C MET A 59 -11.03 3.83 0.82
N LEU A 60 -10.19 3.79 -0.22
CA LEU A 60 -9.35 2.63 -0.48
C LEU A 60 -8.20 2.58 0.52
N VAL A 61 -8.20 1.56 1.39
CA VAL A 61 -7.15 1.33 2.39
C VAL A 61 -6.33 0.10 2.03
N ASN A 62 -5.02 0.27 1.94
CA ASN A 62 -4.08 -0.83 1.74
C ASN A 62 -3.79 -1.50 3.08
N ILE A 63 -4.21 -2.75 3.26
CA ILE A 63 -3.98 -3.51 4.50
C ILE A 63 -3.09 -4.70 4.18
N THR A 64 -1.96 -4.79 4.88
CA THR A 64 -1.04 -5.95 4.84
C THR A 64 -1.03 -6.62 6.20
N SER A 65 -0.91 -7.94 6.22
CA SER A 65 -0.66 -8.70 7.46
C SER A 65 0.69 -9.40 7.48
N LYS A 66 1.19 -9.63 8.70
CA LYS A 66 2.31 -10.50 9.00
C LYS A 66 1.88 -11.51 10.07
N GLN A 67 2.07 -12.80 9.77
CA GLN A 67 1.78 -13.90 10.70
C GLN A 67 0.32 -13.97 11.18
N MET A 68 -0.61 -13.45 10.37
CA MET A 68 -2.05 -13.55 10.60
C MET A 68 -2.82 -13.40 9.30
N GLU A 69 -4.06 -13.87 9.30
CA GLU A 69 -5.02 -13.66 8.23
C GLU A 69 -5.87 -12.41 8.49
N ILE A 70 -6.14 -11.62 7.44
CA ILE A 70 -7.07 -10.49 7.52
C ILE A 70 -8.47 -10.97 7.14
N THR A 71 -9.34 -11.10 8.14
CA THR A 71 -10.76 -11.41 7.91
C THR A 71 -11.53 -10.16 7.45
N PRO A 72 -12.71 -10.33 6.80
CA PRO A 72 -13.55 -9.20 6.40
C PRO A 72 -13.92 -8.27 7.57
N ALA A 73 -14.16 -8.83 8.75
CA ALA A 73 -14.46 -8.05 9.96
C ALA A 73 -13.29 -7.16 10.40
N ILE A 74 -12.05 -7.65 10.27
CA ILE A 74 -10.84 -6.86 10.58
C ILE A 74 -10.69 -5.71 9.60
N ARG A 75 -10.87 -6.00 8.30
CA ARG A 75 -10.80 -4.99 7.23
C ARG A 75 -11.82 -3.87 7.46
N SER A 76 -13.10 -4.24 7.62
CA SER A 76 -14.18 -3.28 7.90
C SER A 76 -13.88 -2.46 9.15
N HIS A 77 -13.37 -3.09 10.22
CA HIS A 77 -13.00 -2.35 11.43
C HIS A 77 -11.90 -1.32 11.19
N VAL A 78 -10.83 -1.67 10.45
CA VAL A 78 -9.76 -0.72 10.12
C VAL A 78 -10.28 0.44 9.28
N GLU A 79 -11.11 0.14 8.28
CA GLU A 79 -11.72 1.13 7.40
C GLU A 79 -12.64 2.09 8.19
N ASP A 80 -13.51 1.56 9.05
CA ASP A 80 -14.38 2.36 9.93
C ASP A 80 -13.59 3.27 10.87
N ARG A 81 -12.47 2.76 11.40
CA ARG A 81 -11.61 3.53 12.29
C ARG A 81 -10.91 4.65 11.54
N LEU A 82 -10.37 4.39 10.36
CA LEU A 82 -9.74 5.42 9.53
C LEU A 82 -10.75 6.43 9.00
N ASN A 83 -12.00 6.04 8.71
CA ASN A 83 -13.06 6.97 8.32
C ASN A 83 -13.33 8.05 9.37
N LYS A 84 -13.03 7.80 10.66
CA LYS A 84 -13.11 8.83 11.71
C LYS A 84 -12.11 9.98 11.49
N LEU A 85 -11.04 9.76 10.74
CA LEU A 85 -10.09 10.81 10.38
C LEU A 85 -10.66 11.78 9.34
N ASN A 86 -11.71 11.40 8.60
CA ASN A 86 -12.37 12.30 7.64
C ASN A 86 -12.96 13.55 8.31
N LYS A 87 -13.23 13.52 9.62
CA LYS A 87 -13.68 14.70 10.40
C LYS A 87 -12.70 15.88 10.32
N TRP A 88 -11.42 15.61 10.06
CA TRP A 88 -10.39 16.64 9.93
C TRP A 88 -10.39 17.31 8.55
N GLN A 89 -11.26 16.86 7.62
CA GLN A 89 -11.36 17.36 6.24
C GLN A 89 -10.01 17.34 5.50
N VAL A 90 -9.15 16.38 5.86
CA VAL A 90 -7.84 16.17 5.23
C VAL A 90 -7.96 15.02 4.23
N ASN A 91 -7.42 15.23 3.03
CA ASN A 91 -7.30 14.16 2.05
C ASN A 91 -6.24 13.14 2.51
N LEU A 92 -6.65 11.89 2.73
CA LEU A 92 -5.75 10.80 3.09
C LEU A 92 -5.24 10.13 1.81
N ILE A 93 -3.94 10.24 1.57
CA ILE A 93 -3.27 9.77 0.35
C ILE A 93 -2.61 8.43 0.64
N ASN A 94 -2.99 7.39 -0.10
CA ASN A 94 -2.46 6.04 -0.01
C ASN A 94 -2.32 5.51 1.42
N PRO A 95 -3.41 5.48 2.22
CA PRO A 95 -3.34 4.95 3.58
C PRO A 95 -2.91 3.48 3.54
N HIS A 96 -1.82 3.18 4.26
CA HIS A 96 -1.26 1.84 4.37
C HIS A 96 -1.19 1.41 5.83
N ILE A 97 -1.82 0.28 6.14
CA ILE A 97 -1.85 -0.33 7.47
C ILE A 97 -1.16 -1.68 7.41
N VAL A 98 -0.28 -1.95 8.37
CA VAL A 98 0.37 -3.25 8.55
C VAL A 98 -0.03 -3.80 9.90
N LEU A 99 -0.73 -4.94 9.92
CA LEU A 99 -1.04 -5.68 11.15
C LEU A 99 -0.06 -6.85 11.30
N SER A 100 0.52 -6.99 12.48
CA SER A 100 1.46 -8.07 12.79
C SER A 100 1.05 -8.76 14.08
N LYS A 101 0.99 -10.10 14.07
CA LYS A 101 0.88 -10.88 15.30
C LYS A 101 2.28 -11.05 15.90
N GLU A 102 2.48 -10.63 17.14
CA GLU A 102 3.74 -10.84 17.88
C GLU A 102 3.49 -11.76 19.09
N PRO A 103 4.53 -12.37 19.69
CA PRO A 103 4.37 -13.19 20.89
C PRO A 103 3.71 -12.45 22.07
N GLN A 104 3.93 -11.15 22.17
CA GLN A 104 3.43 -10.28 23.25
C GLN A 104 2.12 -9.56 22.88
N GLY A 105 1.46 -9.94 21.78
CA GLY A 105 0.21 -9.30 21.37
C GLY A 105 0.13 -9.02 19.88
N PHE A 106 -0.22 -7.79 19.54
CA PHE A 106 -0.40 -7.31 18.19
C PHE A 106 0.32 -5.98 18.03
N LEU A 107 1.01 -5.82 16.91
CA LEU A 107 1.61 -4.58 16.46
C LEU A 107 0.82 -4.10 15.23
N VAL A 108 0.41 -2.83 15.26
CA VAL A 108 -0.26 -2.18 14.13
C VAL A 108 0.53 -0.93 13.77
N ASP A 109 0.96 -0.87 12.51
CA ASP A 109 1.67 0.27 11.93
C ASP A 109 0.82 0.94 10.86
N ALA A 110 0.91 2.26 10.76
CA ALA A 110 0.25 3.05 9.74
C ALA A 110 1.20 4.05 9.11
N THR A 111 1.13 4.15 7.79
CA THR A 111 1.75 5.21 6.99
C THR A 111 0.70 5.80 6.07
N ILE A 112 0.42 7.10 6.22
CA ILE A 112 -0.63 7.80 5.48
C ILE A 112 -0.10 9.15 5.01
N GLY A 113 -0.13 9.40 3.70
CA GLY A 113 0.21 10.71 3.16
C GLY A 113 -0.92 11.72 3.39
N THR A 114 -0.59 12.99 3.57
CA THR A 114 -1.54 14.10 3.52
C THR A 114 -0.91 15.28 2.78
N PRO A 115 -1.71 16.25 2.28
CA PRO A 115 -1.16 17.47 1.66
C PRO A 115 -0.18 18.23 2.55
N ASN A 116 -0.33 18.11 3.88
CA ASN A 116 0.44 18.86 4.86
C ASN A 116 1.58 18.03 5.49
N GLY A 117 1.83 16.81 5.00
CA GLY A 117 2.89 15.91 5.45
C GLY A 117 2.44 14.46 5.64
N THR A 118 3.40 13.57 5.89
CA THR A 118 3.11 12.15 6.13
C THR A 118 2.83 11.88 7.60
N LEU A 119 1.75 11.16 7.87
CA LEU A 119 1.42 10.61 9.18
C LEU A 119 2.04 9.21 9.29
N VAL A 120 2.76 8.97 10.38
CA VAL A 120 3.37 7.68 10.67
C VAL A 120 3.13 7.34 12.13
N ALA A 121 2.43 6.25 12.40
CA ALA A 121 2.11 5.84 13.75
C ALA A 121 2.27 4.32 13.91
N SER A 122 2.53 3.90 15.14
CA SER A 122 2.68 2.51 15.53
C SER A 122 2.06 2.32 16.91
N ALA A 123 1.37 1.21 17.14
CA ALA A 123 0.78 0.85 18.43
C ALA A 123 0.88 -0.65 18.69
N LYS A 124 1.08 -1.01 19.96
CA LYS A 124 1.19 -2.40 20.41
C LYS A 124 0.24 -2.65 21.55
N HIS A 125 -0.51 -3.74 21.48
CA HIS A 125 -1.42 -4.14 22.55
C HIS A 125 -1.72 -5.65 22.48
N GLU A 126 -2.07 -6.28 23.60
CA GLU A 126 -2.41 -7.71 23.67
C GLU A 126 -3.68 -8.03 22.86
N ASP A 127 -4.62 -7.10 22.85
CA ASP A 127 -5.83 -7.06 22.01
C ASP A 127 -5.62 -6.21 20.74
N MET A 128 -5.90 -6.79 19.57
CA MET A 128 -5.72 -6.16 18.25
C MET A 128 -6.60 -4.94 18.04
N TYR A 129 -7.86 -4.99 18.47
CA TYR A 129 -8.81 -3.88 18.29
C TYR A 129 -8.41 -2.69 19.15
N THR A 130 -7.90 -2.94 20.35
CA THR A 130 -7.30 -1.90 21.18
C THR A 130 -6.05 -1.30 20.55
N ALA A 131 -5.15 -2.12 19.97
CA ALA A 131 -3.99 -1.60 19.23
C ALA A 131 -4.40 -0.68 18.06
N ILE A 132 -5.45 -1.03 17.32
CA ILE A 132 -6.00 -0.19 16.23
C ILE A 132 -6.54 1.14 16.80
N ASN A 133 -7.24 1.12 17.93
CA ASN A 133 -7.75 2.34 18.56
C ASN A 133 -6.62 3.26 19.05
N GLU A 134 -5.57 2.69 19.63
CA GLU A 134 -4.38 3.45 20.04
C GLU A 134 -3.65 4.06 18.84
N LEU A 135 -3.52 3.31 17.75
CA LEU A 135 -2.98 3.79 16.48
C LEU A 135 -3.76 5.00 15.99
N LEU A 136 -5.10 4.90 15.95
CA LEU A 136 -5.98 5.98 15.52
C LEU A 136 -5.78 7.24 16.37
N THR A 137 -5.71 7.08 17.70
CA THR A 137 -5.47 8.18 18.63
C THR A 137 -4.14 8.90 18.33
N LYS A 138 -3.08 8.17 17.98
CA LYS A 138 -1.80 8.75 17.59
C LYS A 138 -1.90 9.51 16.27
N LEU A 139 -2.60 8.96 15.27
CA LEU A 139 -2.83 9.62 13.98
C LEU A 139 -3.64 10.92 14.14
N GLU A 140 -4.69 10.92 14.97
CA GLU A 140 -5.48 12.13 15.25
C GLU A 140 -4.64 13.24 15.86
N ARG A 141 -3.76 12.90 16.81
CA ARG A 141 -2.83 13.87 17.42
C ARG A 141 -1.87 14.46 16.39
N GLN A 142 -1.36 13.64 15.46
CA GLN A 142 -0.49 14.11 14.39
C GLN A 142 -1.22 15.01 13.41
N LEU A 143 -2.44 14.64 12.98
CA LEU A 143 -3.29 15.47 12.14
C LEU A 143 -3.53 16.84 12.76
N ASN A 144 -3.95 16.87 14.03
CA ASN A 144 -4.17 18.11 14.76
C ASN A 144 -2.90 18.99 14.75
N LYS A 145 -1.74 18.40 15.07
CA LYS A 145 -0.47 19.13 15.09
C LYS A 145 -0.07 19.69 13.73
N VAL A 146 -0.26 18.91 12.67
CA VAL A 146 0.11 19.31 11.29
C VAL A 146 -0.80 20.42 10.78
N GLN A 147 -2.10 20.36 11.06
CA GLN A 147 -3.06 21.40 10.67
C GLN A 147 -2.78 22.75 11.33
N HIS A 148 -2.46 22.76 12.63
CA HIS A 148 -2.24 24.01 13.37
C HIS A 148 -0.78 24.53 13.34
N LYS A 149 0.13 23.82 12.66
CA LYS A 149 1.56 24.20 12.59
C LYS A 149 1.78 25.56 11.91
N GLY A 150 0.92 25.94 10.96
CA GLY A 150 0.99 27.24 10.27
C GLY A 150 0.62 28.43 11.16
N GLU A 151 -0.20 28.21 12.20
CA GLU A 151 -0.69 29.28 13.07
C GLU A 151 0.36 29.71 14.11
N ALA A 152 1.18 28.78 14.58
CA ALA A 152 2.27 29.05 15.51
C ALA A 152 3.37 29.95 14.94
N ARG A 153 3.50 30.04 13.61
CA ARG A 153 4.54 30.84 12.93
C ARG A 153 4.13 32.28 12.64
N ARG A 154 2.90 32.69 12.95
CA ARG A 154 2.46 34.09 12.75
C ARG A 154 3.10 35.09 13.71
N ALA A 155 3.77 34.62 14.77
CA ALA A 155 4.52 35.50 15.68
C ALA A 155 5.85 36.02 15.08
N ASP A 156 6.45 35.33 14.10
CA ASP A 156 7.75 35.72 13.53
C ASP A 156 7.64 36.66 12.32
N HIS A 157 6.47 36.76 11.66
CA HIS A 157 6.30 37.61 10.47
C HIS A 157 5.71 39.00 10.80
N SER A 158 5.78 39.47 12.05
CA SER A 158 5.07 40.69 12.47
C SER A 158 5.89 41.99 12.43
N VAL A 159 7.21 42.01 12.21
CA VAL A 159 7.93 43.31 12.29
C VAL A 159 9.14 43.40 11.36
N LYS A 160 8.96 43.48 10.02
CA LYS A 160 9.94 44.21 9.19
C LYS A 160 9.50 44.60 7.77
N GLU A 161 8.30 45.12 7.58
CA GLU A 161 8.03 45.94 6.37
C GLU A 161 7.23 47.18 6.74
N SER A 162 7.90 48.13 7.37
CA SER A 162 7.48 49.53 7.35
C SER A 162 8.71 50.41 7.50
N ASN A 163 8.90 51.31 6.54
CA ASN A 163 9.84 52.43 6.49
C ASN A 163 11.16 52.14 5.77
N LEU A 164 11.13 52.25 4.45
CA LEU A 164 12.19 52.89 3.63
C LEU A 164 11.53 53.50 2.38
N ASN A 165 10.53 54.36 2.60
CA ASN A 165 10.10 55.37 1.63
C ASN A 165 9.88 56.65 2.43
N LEU A 166 10.92 57.48 2.55
CA LEU A 166 10.76 58.92 2.61
C LEU A 166 12.01 59.59 2.03
N GLU A 167 11.74 60.52 1.13
CA GLU A 167 12.61 61.25 0.18
C GLU A 167 13.75 62.02 0.85
N ILE A 168 14.89 62.21 0.13
CA ILE A 168 15.26 63.44 -0.61
C ILE A 168 16.16 63.04 -1.80
#